data_AF-A0A101LX67-F1
#
_entry.id   AF-A0A101LX67-F1
#
_cell.length_a   1.000
_cell.length_b   1.000
_cell.length_c   1.000
_cell.angle_alpha   90.00
_cell.angle_beta   90.00
_cell.angle_gamma   90.00
#
_symmetry.space_group_name_H-M   'P 1'
#
loop_
_entity.id
_entity.type
_entity.pdbx_description
1 polymer ?
#
loop_
_entity_poly.entity_id
_entity_poly.type
_entity_poly.pdbx_seq_one_letter_code
_entity_poly.pdbx_strand_id
1 'polypeptide(L)'
;MSNEDWEEMDMKAVSSIRMCLADNFIFNVRGEKTASGLWAKLESLYQSKSLLNRILLKNRLYSLKMKEGAKVSEHLNTFNDILSQLESIGVKMDDEDKAVTLLCTLPDSYDNLVTT
;
A
#
# COMPACT_ATOMS: atom_id res chain seq x y z
N MET A 1 18.69 -28.28 -18.13
CA MET A 1 18.28 -27.09 -18.89
C MET A 1 19.50 -26.58 -19.61
N SER A 2 19.42 -26.48 -20.93
CA SER A 2 20.41 -25.75 -21.74
C SER A 2 20.20 -24.24 -21.58
N ASN A 3 21.18 -23.44 -21.99
CA ASN A 3 21.00 -21.98 -22.06
C ASN A 3 19.88 -21.59 -23.02
N GLU A 4 19.71 -22.33 -24.12
CA GLU A 4 18.65 -22.10 -25.11
C GLU A 4 17.26 -22.30 -24.50
N ASP A 5 17.08 -23.36 -23.69
CA ASP A 5 15.82 -23.61 -22.97
C ASP A 5 15.48 -22.44 -22.02
N TRP A 6 16.50 -21.84 -21.41
CA TRP A 6 16.35 -20.74 -20.45
C TRP A 6 15.96 -19.44 -21.15
N GLU A 7 16.61 -19.12 -22.28
CA GLU A 7 16.30 -17.95 -23.09
C GLU A 7 14.88 -18.03 -23.67
N GLU A 8 14.44 -19.21 -24.10
CA GLU A 8 13.06 -19.41 -24.57
C GLU A 8 12.04 -19.15 -23.44
N MET A 9 12.32 -19.64 -22.23
CA MET A 9 11.46 -19.39 -21.07
C MET A 9 11.43 -17.92 -20.66
N ASP A 10 12.58 -17.23 -20.67
CA ASP A 10 12.66 -15.80 -20.34
C ASP A 10 11.86 -14.96 -21.35
N MET A 11 11.96 -15.25 -22.65
CA MET A 11 11.17 -14.58 -23.69
C MET A 11 9.66 -14.79 -23.54
N LYS A 12 9.25 -16.01 -23.17
CA LYS A 12 7.84 -16.31 -22.86
C LYS A 12 7.38 -15.50 -21.66
N ALA A 13 8.17 -15.46 -20.59
CA ALA A 13 7.85 -14.69 -19.39
C ALA A 13 7.74 -13.18 -19.67
N VAL A 14 8.67 -12.60 -20.44
CA VAL A 14 8.59 -11.19 -20.89
C VAL A 14 7.29 -10.91 -21.62
N SER A 15 6.94 -11.77 -22.59
CA SER A 15 5.71 -11.64 -23.38
C SER A 15 4.47 -11.72 -22.51
N SER A 16 4.41 -12.69 -21.60
CA SER A 16 3.30 -12.86 -20.66
C SER A 16 3.14 -11.65 -19.74
N ILE A 17 4.21 -11.14 -19.14
CA ILE A 17 4.12 -9.98 -18.24
C ILE A 17 3.62 -8.75 -19.03
N ARG A 18 4.14 -8.51 -20.23
CA ARG A 18 3.70 -7.38 -21.08
C ARG A 18 2.23 -7.46 -21.47
N MET A 19 1.73 -8.67 -21.74
CA MET A 19 0.32 -8.89 -22.07
C MET A 19 -0.63 -8.60 -20.89
N CYS A 20 -0.13 -8.67 -19.66
CA CYS A 20 -0.88 -8.32 -18.46
C CYS A 20 -0.84 -6.82 -18.11
N LEU A 21 -0.04 -6.01 -18.81
CA LEU A 21 0.05 -4.58 -18.57
C LEU A 21 -0.90 -3.80 -19.49
N ALA A 22 -1.57 -2.78 -18.94
CA ALA A 22 -2.31 -1.82 -19.76
C ALA A 22 -1.34 -0.93 -20.58
N ASP A 23 -1.79 -0.45 -21.74
CA ASP A 23 -0.97 0.27 -22.73
C ASP A 23 -0.20 1.47 -22.16
N ASN A 24 -0.79 2.16 -21.18
CA ASN A 24 -0.19 3.28 -20.47
C ASN A 24 1.03 2.90 -19.61
N PHE A 25 1.19 1.62 -19.28
CA PHE A 25 2.30 1.10 -18.48
C PHE A 25 3.36 0.41 -19.34
N ILE A 26 3.01 -0.11 -20.52
CA ILE A 26 3.93 -0.76 -21.46
C ILE A 26 5.06 0.18 -21.89
N PHE A 27 4.77 1.47 -22.08
CA PHE A 27 5.77 2.47 -22.45
C PHE A 27 6.93 2.56 -21.43
N ASN A 28 6.63 2.37 -20.14
CA ASN A 28 7.61 2.51 -19.06
C ASN A 28 8.56 1.30 -18.95
N VAL A 29 8.22 0.16 -19.58
CA VAL A 29 8.98 -1.10 -19.51
C VAL A 29 9.51 -1.57 -20.87
N ARG A 30 9.26 -0.79 -21.94
CA ARG A 30 9.62 -1.16 -23.33
C ARG A 30 11.12 -1.43 -23.55
N GLY A 31 11.98 -0.81 -22.73
CA GLY A 31 13.43 -0.98 -22.80
C GLY A 31 13.96 -2.29 -22.19
N GLU A 32 13.15 -2.98 -21.39
CA GLU A 32 13.58 -4.18 -20.67
C GLU A 32 13.44 -5.42 -21.55
N LYS A 33 14.55 -6.16 -21.71
CA LYS A 33 14.64 -7.34 -22.59
C LYS A 33 14.49 -8.67 -21.86
N THR A 34 14.73 -8.68 -20.55
CA THR A 34 14.65 -9.87 -19.71
C THR A 34 13.45 -9.80 -18.78
N ALA A 35 12.89 -10.95 -18.41
CA ALA A 35 11.73 -10.97 -17.51
C ALA A 35 12.09 -10.39 -16.13
N SER A 36 13.30 -10.70 -15.66
CA SER A 36 13.85 -10.17 -14.42
C SER A 36 14.03 -8.65 -14.45
N GLY A 37 14.59 -8.09 -15.53
CA GLY A 37 14.76 -6.63 -15.67
C GLY A 37 13.42 -5.91 -15.76
N LEU A 38 12.47 -6.48 -16.50
CA LEU A 38 11.11 -5.97 -16.62
C LEU A 38 10.39 -5.95 -15.26
N TRP A 39 10.48 -7.04 -14.50
CA TRP A 39 9.89 -7.14 -13.18
C TRP A 39 10.51 -6.16 -12.18
N ALA A 40 11.85 -6.08 -12.14
CA ALA A 40 12.57 -5.14 -11.29
C ALA A 40 12.25 -3.67 -11.63
N LYS A 41 12.04 -3.36 -12.91
CA LYS A 41 11.64 -2.02 -13.34
C LYS A 41 10.23 -1.66 -12.86
N LEU A 42 9.28 -2.59 -12.99
CA LEU A 42 7.92 -2.42 -12.45
C LEU A 42 7.95 -2.22 -10.93
N GLU A 43 8.75 -3.04 -10.23
CA GLU A 43 8.94 -2.93 -8.79
C GLU A 43 9.50 -1.54 -8.41
N SER A 44 10.56 -1.08 -9.07
CA SER A 44 11.13 0.24 -8.83
C SER A 44 10.12 1.37 -9.05
N LEU A 45 9.33 1.31 -10.13
CA LEU A 45 8.39 2.36 -10.51
C LEU A 45 7.16 2.43 -9.59
N TYR A 46 6.64 1.27 -9.18
CA TYR A 46 5.35 1.17 -8.51
C TYR A 46 5.44 0.70 -7.06
N GLN A 47 6.41 -0.13 -6.70
CA GLN A 47 6.60 -0.57 -5.32
C GLN A 47 7.21 0.53 -4.45
N SER A 48 8.11 1.37 -4.96
CA SER A 48 8.61 2.53 -4.20
C SER A 48 7.51 3.57 -3.96
N LYS A 49 6.69 3.86 -4.98
CA LYS A 49 5.51 4.72 -4.82
C LYS A 49 4.49 4.11 -3.85
N SER A 50 4.23 2.80 -3.95
CA SER A 50 3.38 2.07 -2.99
C SER A 50 3.97 2.13 -1.58
N LEU A 51 5.27 1.90 -1.40
CA LEU A 51 5.95 1.96 -0.11
C LEU A 51 5.90 3.37 0.49
N LEU A 52 6.20 4.40 -0.31
CA LEU A 52 6.09 5.81 0.11
C LEU A 52 4.65 6.17 0.44
N ASN A 53 3.67 5.73 -0.36
CA ASN A 53 2.25 5.93 -0.08
C ASN A 53 1.83 5.23 1.21
N ARG A 54 2.29 4.00 1.45
CA ARG A 54 2.06 3.24 2.69
C ARG A 54 2.66 3.97 3.89
N ILE A 55 3.89 4.46 3.78
CA ILE A 55 4.56 5.24 4.84
C ILE A 55 3.80 6.54 5.09
N LEU A 56 3.41 7.26 4.04
CA LEU A 56 2.66 8.52 4.15
C LEU A 56 1.30 8.30 4.84
N LEU A 57 0.56 7.26 4.46
CA LEU A 57 -0.73 6.94 5.08
C LEU A 57 -0.57 6.48 6.52
N LYS A 58 0.44 5.69 6.84
CA LYS A 58 0.75 5.32 8.24
C LYS A 58 1.12 6.54 9.06
N ASN A 59 1.95 7.44 8.53
CA ASN A 59 2.27 8.71 9.20
C ASN A 59 1.01 9.54 9.42
N ARG A 60 0.13 9.65 8.41
CA ARG A 60 -1.16 10.35 8.54
C ARG A 60 -2.02 9.72 9.63
N LEU A 61 -2.11 8.39 9.67
CA LEU A 61 -2.86 7.64 10.67
C LEU A 61 -2.34 7.91 12.09
N TYR A 62 -1.04 7.77 12.32
CA TYR A 62 -0.45 7.98 13.66
C TYR A 62 -0.38 9.45 14.08
N SER A 63 -0.35 10.38 13.12
CA SER A 63 -0.46 11.81 13.38
C SER A 63 -1.91 12.29 13.60
N LEU A 64 -2.90 11.42 13.32
CA LEU A 64 -4.31 11.76 13.48
C LEU A 64 -4.60 11.93 14.97
N LYS A 65 -5.04 13.13 15.34
CA LYS A 65 -5.45 13.47 16.70
C LYS A 65 -6.78 14.19 16.64
N MET A 66 -7.74 13.69 17.42
CA MET A 66 -9.01 14.36 17.61
C MET A 66 -8.79 15.60 18.49
N LYS A 67 -9.43 16.71 18.13
CA LYS A 67 -9.42 17.91 18.98
C LYS A 67 -10.52 17.83 20.04
N GLU A 68 -10.28 18.44 21.19
CA GLU A 68 -11.29 18.56 22.25
C GLU A 68 -12.56 19.22 21.74
N GLY A 69 -13.69 18.56 21.96
CA GLY A 69 -15.01 19.02 21.50
C GLY A 69 -15.30 18.82 20.01
N ALA A 70 -14.39 18.20 19.23
CA ALA A 70 -14.70 17.78 17.87
C ALA A 70 -15.77 16.69 17.84
N LYS A 71 -16.43 16.49 16.69
CA LYS A 71 -17.39 15.39 16.53
C LYS A 71 -16.64 14.08 16.33
N VAL A 72 -16.85 13.13 17.25
CA VAL A 72 -16.29 11.76 17.16
C VAL A 72 -16.64 11.11 15.82
N SER A 73 -17.84 11.34 15.27
CA SER A 73 -18.27 10.78 13.99
C SER A 73 -17.43 11.27 12.80
N GLU A 74 -17.00 12.53 12.79
CA GLU A 74 -16.16 13.10 11.74
C GLU A 74 -14.72 12.57 11.83
N HIS A 75 -14.23 12.41 13.06
CA HIS A 75 -12.94 11.78 13.33
C HIS A 75 -12.92 10.31 12.89
N LEU A 76 -13.96 9.53 13.24
CA LEU A 76 -14.13 8.15 12.82
C LEU A 76 -14.22 8.00 11.30
N ASN A 77 -14.93 8.91 10.62
CA ASN A 77 -14.98 8.90 9.15
C ASN A 77 -13.59 9.10 8.54
N THR A 78 -12.81 10.05 9.07
CA THR A 78 -11.43 10.30 8.61
C THR A 78 -10.51 9.11 8.88
N PHE A 79 -10.65 8.49 10.05
CA PHE A 79 -9.91 7.28 10.42
C PHE A 79 -10.23 6.11 9.48
N ASN A 80 -11.52 5.84 9.24
CA ASN A 80 -11.97 4.77 8.33
C ASN A 80 -11.56 5.01 6.87
N ASP A 81 -11.53 6.26 6.41
CA ASP A 81 -11.02 6.61 5.08
C ASP A 81 -9.54 6.25 4.93
N ILE A 82 -8.71 6.57 5.94
CA ILE A 82 -7.28 6.20 5.93
C ILE A 82 -7.10 4.67 5.96
N LEU A 83 -7.88 3.95 6.77
CA LEU A 83 -7.85 2.48 6.80
C LEU A 83 -8.25 1.86 5.46
N SER A 84 -9.30 2.40 4.81
CA SER A 84 -9.74 1.94 3.49
C SER A 84 -8.67 2.17 2.43
N GLN A 85 -7.98 3.32 2.50
CA GLN A 85 -6.84 3.60 1.63
C GLN A 85 -5.69 2.63 1.88
N LEU A 86 -5.35 2.33 3.13
CA LEU A 86 -4.31 1.35 3.47
C LEU A 86 -4.65 -0.06 2.95
N GLU A 87 -5.91 -0.49 3.09
CA GLU A 87 -6.36 -1.78 2.59
C GLU A 87 -6.28 -1.87 1.06
N SER A 88 -6.60 -0.77 0.35
CA SER A 88 -6.50 -0.70 -1.11
C SER A 88 -5.09 -0.91 -1.66
N ILE A 89 -4.05 -0.66 -0.84
CA ILE A 89 -2.63 -0.86 -1.19
C ILE A 89 -2.06 -2.15 -0.58
N GLY A 90 -2.93 -3.03 -0.08
CA GLY A 90 -2.56 -4.34 0.46
C GLY A 90 -2.04 -4.31 1.90
N VAL A 91 -2.26 -3.23 2.65
CA VAL A 91 -1.96 -3.17 4.09
C VAL A 91 -3.23 -3.45 4.87
N LYS A 92 -3.35 -4.67 5.40
CA LYS A 92 -4.40 -5.03 6.35
C LYS A 92 -3.88 -4.84 7.76
N MET A 93 -4.63 -4.10 8.57
CA MET A 93 -4.49 -4.07 10.03
C MET A 93 -5.51 -5.03 10.61
N ASP A 94 -5.15 -5.74 11.67
CA ASP A 94 -6.11 -6.53 12.42
C ASP A 94 -7.04 -5.60 13.22
N ASP A 95 -8.13 -6.16 13.74
CA ASP A 95 -9.15 -5.36 14.42
C ASP A 95 -8.66 -4.87 15.80
N GLU A 96 -7.70 -5.58 16.42
CA GLU A 96 -7.05 -5.17 17.67
C GLU A 96 -6.19 -3.92 17.47
N ASP A 97 -5.30 -3.93 16.48
CA ASP A 97 -4.45 -2.81 16.07
C ASP A 97 -5.29 -1.59 15.67
N LYS A 98 -6.40 -1.81 14.96
CA LYS A 98 -7.34 -0.71 14.63
C LYS A 98 -7.91 -0.10 15.89
N ALA A 99 -8.36 -0.91 16.84
CA ALA A 99 -8.93 -0.43 18.11
C ALA A 99 -7.89 0.33 18.94
N VAL A 100 -6.68 -0.25 19.10
CA VAL A 100 -5.57 0.40 19.81
C VAL A 100 -5.20 1.71 19.15
N THR A 101 -5.03 1.73 17.83
CA THR A 101 -4.67 2.95 17.10
C THR A 101 -5.76 4.01 17.25
N LEU A 102 -7.03 3.63 17.14
CA LEU A 102 -8.16 4.55 17.32
C LEU A 102 -8.13 5.18 18.72
N LEU A 103 -7.96 4.38 19.78
CA LEU A 103 -7.83 4.87 21.16
C LEU A 103 -6.67 5.87 21.30
N CYS A 104 -5.52 5.58 20.69
CA CYS A 104 -4.38 6.51 20.68
C CYS A 104 -4.65 7.82 19.91
N THR A 105 -5.64 7.87 19.02
CA THR A 105 -6.01 9.10 18.29
C THR A 105 -7.04 9.96 19.03
N LEU A 106 -7.73 9.39 20.02
CA LEU A 106 -8.69 10.11 20.84
C LEU A 106 -7.96 11.06 21.81
N PRO A 107 -8.65 12.09 22.31
CA PRO A 107 -8.08 12.97 23.30
C PRO A 107 -8.15 12.39 24.71
N ASP A 108 -7.30 12.89 25.61
CA ASP A 108 -7.15 12.42 27.00
C ASP A 108 -8.46 12.44 27.80
N SER A 109 -9.44 13.30 27.44
CA SER A 109 -10.77 13.29 28.08
C SER A 109 -11.55 11.97 27.86
N TYR A 110 -11.15 11.18 26.87
CA TYR A 110 -11.72 9.87 26.55
C TYR A 110 -10.91 8.70 27.13
N ASP A 111 -9.85 8.96 27.91
CA ASP A 111 -9.06 7.91 28.58
C ASP A 111 -9.92 7.03 29.50
N ASN A 112 -11.02 7.57 30.01
CA ASN A 112 -11.99 6.84 30.83
C ASN A 112 -12.62 5.63 30.10
N LEU A 113 -12.61 5.62 28.75
CA LEU A 113 -13.08 4.49 27.94
C LEU A 113 -12.06 3.35 27.87
N VAL A 114 -10.80 3.60 28.23
CA VAL A 114 -9.76 2.59 28.41
C VAL A 114 -9.91 2.00 29.81
N THR A 115 -11.06 1.40 30.09
CA THR A 115 -11.25 0.66 31.36
C THR A 115 -10.81 -0.78 31.15
N THR A 116 -9.76 -1.19 31.86
CA THR A 116 -9.30 -2.58 32.05
C THR A 116 -10.35 -3.46 32.69
#